data_AF-A0A1M5BB15-F1
#
_entry.id   AF-A0A1M5BB15-F1
#
_cell.length_a   1.000
_cell.length_b   1.000
_cell.length_c   1.000
_cell.angle_alpha   90.00
_cell.angle_beta   90.00
_cell.angle_gamma   90.00
#
_symmetry.space_group_name_H-M   'P 1'
#
loop_
_entity.id
_entity.type
_entity.pdbx_description
1 polymer ?
#
loop_
_entity_poly.entity_id
_entity_poly.type
_entity_poly.pdbx_seq_one_letter_code
_entity_poly.pdbx_strand_id
1 'polypeptide(L)'
;MSKRQISIKKAISLILITNLITASILIFVPIPFIGGKKIVSKQEYDFVKQFGKMMSIKSILEQRYVDKIDENKLVEGAVKGMVDGIGDPYTVFMNKKEFEDLLTHTQGSYAGVGLYVGNKDGKIVVVAPIEDTPAYKAGILSGDIIIKVNDQDVSGNELDKATSMMKGPEGTKVKLTIYREGKGTINFELTRAKIIIKSVKSDVIENNIGYIRITTFDENTSEAFNNALDKLLNQGIKGLIIDLRGNPGGLLDQCTKIADRILGEGTIVYTIDNQGKREEWKSDSNKLNVPLVLLVDGGSASASEILTGAVRDFKAGVIIGTRTFGKGLVQDIIPLPNKEGLKVTIARYYTPSGECIQGKGIEPHIVLDLPEKDKERELSYKEDIQIQKAIEVLRSKQ
;
A
#
# COMPACT_ATOMS: atom_id res chain seq x y z
N MET A 1 -9.12 -48.00 60.75
CA MET A 1 -10.17 -48.28 59.72
C MET A 1 -10.15 -49.75 59.39
N SER A 2 -11.31 -50.42 59.33
CA SER A 2 -11.35 -51.85 58.97
C SER A 2 -10.90 -52.04 57.51
N LYS A 3 -10.25 -53.16 57.19
CA LYS A 3 -9.83 -53.49 55.80
C LYS A 3 -10.97 -53.32 54.79
N ARG A 4 -12.21 -53.60 55.21
CA ARG A 4 -13.44 -53.41 54.44
C ARG A 4 -13.72 -51.94 54.10
N GLN A 5 -13.54 -51.02 55.05
CA GLN A 5 -13.74 -49.58 54.81
C GLN A 5 -12.69 -48.98 53.86
N ILE A 6 -11.43 -49.45 53.93
CA ILE A 6 -10.37 -49.04 52.99
C ILE A 6 -10.69 -49.55 51.58
N SER A 7 -11.18 -50.79 51.45
CA SER A 7 -11.58 -51.38 50.17
C SER A 7 -12.73 -50.63 49.49
N ILE A 8 -13.74 -50.22 50.26
CA ILE A 8 -14.90 -49.46 49.74
C ILE A 8 -14.46 -48.08 49.24
N LYS A 9 -13.63 -47.35 50.01
CA LYS A 9 -13.12 -46.04 49.57
C LYS A 9 -12.28 -46.12 48.31
N LYS A 10 -11.44 -47.16 48.17
CA LYS A 10 -10.67 -47.40 46.94
C LYS A 10 -11.57 -47.70 45.74
N ALA A 11 -12.62 -48.50 45.92
CA ALA A 11 -13.58 -48.79 44.85
C ALA A 11 -14.34 -47.53 44.39
N ILE A 12 -14.82 -46.71 45.34
CA ILE A 12 -15.50 -45.44 45.02
C ILE A 12 -14.55 -44.47 44.31
N SER A 13 -13.32 -44.33 44.81
CA SER A 13 -12.32 -43.47 44.17
C SER A 13 -11.98 -43.94 42.75
N LEU A 14 -11.89 -45.26 42.52
CA LEU A 14 -11.61 -45.81 41.20
C LEU A 14 -12.78 -45.51 40.24
N ILE A 15 -14.03 -45.67 40.68
CA ILE A 15 -15.22 -45.34 39.88
C ILE A 15 -15.28 -43.84 39.53
N LEU A 16 -14.94 -42.96 40.47
CA LEU A 16 -14.89 -41.53 40.22
C LEU A 16 -13.80 -41.18 39.19
N ILE A 17 -12.60 -41.75 39.34
CA ILE A 17 -11.50 -41.55 38.41
C ILE A 17 -11.84 -42.09 37.02
N THR A 18 -12.41 -43.29 36.89
CA THR A 18 -12.77 -43.85 35.59
C THR A 18 -13.88 -43.06 34.91
N ASN A 19 -14.88 -42.59 35.65
CA ASN A 19 -15.91 -41.70 35.09
C ASN A 19 -15.35 -40.34 34.66
N LEU A 20 -14.44 -39.75 35.45
CA LEU A 20 -13.74 -38.52 35.07
C LEU A 20 -12.91 -38.69 33.80
N ILE A 21 -12.12 -39.78 33.70
CA ILE A 21 -11.34 -40.11 32.52
C ILE A 21 -12.27 -40.33 31.31
N THR A 22 -13.35 -41.09 31.48
CA THR A 22 -14.31 -41.38 30.41
C THR A 22 -15.01 -40.11 29.92
N ALA A 23 -15.46 -39.25 30.83
CA ALA A 23 -16.04 -37.95 30.50
C ALA A 23 -15.03 -37.04 29.79
N SER A 24 -13.76 -37.05 30.22
CA SER A 24 -12.70 -36.26 29.59
C SER A 24 -12.42 -36.75 28.18
N ILE A 25 -12.30 -38.07 27.97
CA ILE A 25 -12.12 -38.68 26.64
C ILE A 25 -13.32 -38.35 25.73
N LEU A 26 -14.55 -38.38 26.25
CA LEU A 26 -15.75 -38.03 25.49
C LEU A 26 -15.80 -36.54 25.06
N ILE A 27 -15.16 -35.65 25.82
CA ILE A 27 -15.08 -34.23 25.48
C ILE A 27 -14.02 -33.97 24.41
N PHE A 28 -12.88 -34.67 24.45
CA PHE A 28 -11.72 -34.39 23.59
C PHE A 28 -11.58 -35.32 22.38
N VAL A 29 -12.28 -36.46 22.34
CA VAL A 29 -12.19 -37.43 21.25
C VAL A 29 -13.55 -37.53 20.55
N PRO A 30 -13.67 -37.07 19.29
CA PRO A 30 -14.92 -37.20 18.55
C PRO A 30 -15.20 -38.68 18.26
N ILE A 31 -16.14 -39.28 18.98
CA ILE A 31 -16.50 -40.70 18.83
C ILE A 31 -17.47 -40.85 17.63
N PRO A 32 -17.12 -41.65 16.61
CA PRO A 32 -18.03 -41.98 15.52
C PRO A 32 -19.13 -42.93 16.03
N PHE A 33 -20.39 -42.53 15.87
CA PHE A 33 -21.56 -43.39 16.07
C PHE A 33 -21.96 -44.12 14.78
N ILE A 34 -22.68 -45.24 14.93
CA ILE A 34 -23.28 -45.98 13.81
C ILE A 34 -24.16 -45.02 12.99
N GLY A 35 -23.97 -45.03 11.67
CA GLY A 35 -24.67 -44.13 10.73
C GLY A 35 -23.95 -42.80 10.45
N GLY A 36 -22.66 -42.67 10.77
CA GLY A 36 -21.84 -41.51 10.39
C GLY A 36 -22.04 -40.26 11.25
N LYS A 37 -22.82 -40.37 12.34
CA LYS A 37 -23.03 -39.27 13.29
C LYS A 37 -21.80 -39.12 14.19
N LYS A 38 -21.38 -37.89 14.47
CA LYS A 38 -20.33 -37.56 15.44
C LYS A 38 -20.91 -36.65 16.51
N ILE A 39 -20.55 -36.89 17.78
CA ILE A 39 -20.79 -35.93 18.84
C ILE A 39 -19.70 -34.87 18.73
N VAL A 40 -20.12 -33.61 18.68
CA VAL A 40 -19.25 -32.43 18.61
C VAL A 40 -19.66 -31.47 19.72
N SER A 41 -18.74 -30.60 20.12
CA SER A 41 -19.06 -29.50 21.03
C SER A 41 -20.09 -28.54 20.42
N LYS A 42 -20.79 -27.77 21.26
CA LYS A 42 -21.71 -26.72 20.77
C LYS A 42 -20.99 -25.70 19.87
N GLN A 43 -19.76 -25.34 20.21
CA GLN A 43 -18.95 -24.40 19.43
C GLN A 43 -18.61 -24.94 18.04
N GLU A 44 -18.23 -26.21 17.94
CA GLU A 44 -18.01 -26.88 16.64
C GLU A 44 -19.31 -27.02 15.85
N TYR A 45 -20.42 -27.34 16.51
CA TYR A 45 -21.72 -27.41 15.86
C TYR A 45 -22.13 -26.06 15.27
N ASP A 46 -22.00 -24.97 16.03
CA ASP A 46 -22.33 -23.62 15.57
C ASP A 46 -21.41 -23.18 14.42
N PHE A 47 -20.12 -23.52 14.48
CA PHE A 47 -19.16 -23.31 13.38
C PHE A 47 -19.57 -24.06 12.10
N VAL A 48 -19.86 -25.36 12.21
CA VAL A 48 -20.31 -26.19 11.07
C VAL A 48 -21.65 -25.70 10.56
N LYS A 49 -22.56 -25.21 11.41
CA LYS A 49 -23.84 -24.63 10.98
C LYS A 49 -23.63 -23.33 10.20
N GLN A 50 -22.72 -22.47 10.65
CA GLN A 50 -22.42 -21.18 10.01
C GLN A 50 -21.72 -21.35 8.66
N PHE A 51 -20.73 -22.24 8.57
CA PHE A 51 -19.95 -22.47 7.33
C PHE A 51 -20.44 -23.69 6.50
N GLY A 52 -21.41 -24.45 7.01
CA GLY A 52 -21.91 -25.67 6.38
C GLY A 52 -22.57 -25.44 5.02
N LYS A 53 -23.16 -24.26 4.83
CA LYS A 53 -23.66 -23.82 3.51
C LYS A 53 -22.52 -23.74 2.49
N MET A 54 -21.38 -23.15 2.86
CA MET A 54 -20.21 -23.02 1.98
C MET A 54 -19.64 -24.41 1.63
N MET A 55 -19.50 -25.29 2.62
CA MET A 55 -19.01 -26.66 2.40
C MET A 55 -19.94 -27.48 1.49
N SER A 56 -21.26 -27.31 1.67
CA SER A 56 -22.26 -27.99 0.85
C SER A 56 -22.22 -27.49 -0.60
N ILE A 57 -22.07 -26.18 -0.81
CA ILE A 57 -21.91 -25.60 -2.16
C ILE A 57 -20.63 -26.11 -2.81
N LYS A 58 -19.48 -26.10 -2.10
CA LYS A 58 -18.22 -26.66 -2.61
C LYS A 58 -18.38 -28.11 -3.06
N SER A 59 -19.01 -28.95 -2.23
CA SER A 59 -19.23 -30.36 -2.56
C SER A 59 -20.13 -30.55 -3.78
N ILE A 60 -21.18 -29.73 -3.92
CA ILE A 60 -22.04 -29.76 -5.12
C ILE A 60 -21.25 -29.37 -6.37
N LEU A 61 -20.39 -28.34 -6.30
CA LEU A 61 -19.54 -27.93 -7.42
C LEU A 61 -18.57 -29.06 -7.81
N GLU A 62 -17.88 -29.67 -6.85
CA GLU A 62 -16.96 -30.79 -7.11
C GLU A 62 -17.62 -31.99 -7.79
N GLN A 63 -18.89 -32.24 -7.46
CA GLN A 63 -19.64 -33.38 -8.01
C GLN A 63 -20.29 -33.10 -9.37
N ARG A 64 -20.62 -31.83 -9.66
CA ARG A 64 -21.51 -31.47 -10.79
C ARG A 64 -20.93 -30.50 -11.79
N TYR A 65 -19.84 -29.81 -11.46
CA TYR A 65 -19.21 -28.87 -12.40
C TYR A 65 -18.56 -29.65 -13.55
N VAL A 66 -18.74 -29.15 -14.77
CA VAL A 66 -18.37 -29.86 -16.00
C VAL A 66 -16.86 -29.95 -16.22
N ASP A 67 -16.11 -28.96 -15.71
CA ASP A 67 -14.65 -28.85 -15.88
C ASP A 67 -13.89 -29.15 -14.58
N LYS A 68 -12.57 -29.30 -14.68
CA LYS A 68 -11.70 -29.44 -13.50
C LYS A 68 -11.72 -28.16 -12.66
N ILE A 69 -12.05 -28.30 -11.38
CA ILE A 69 -12.01 -27.20 -10.41
C ILE A 69 -10.57 -27.02 -9.89
N ASP A 70 -10.13 -25.76 -9.86
CA ASP A 70 -8.93 -25.35 -9.13
C ASP A 70 -9.34 -24.95 -7.71
N GLU A 71 -9.06 -25.83 -6.75
CA GLU A 71 -9.46 -25.65 -5.35
C GLU A 71 -8.83 -24.38 -4.73
N ASN A 72 -7.61 -24.01 -5.12
CA ASN A 72 -6.95 -22.82 -4.61
C ASN A 72 -7.72 -21.56 -5.03
N LYS A 73 -8.15 -21.49 -6.30
CA LYS A 73 -8.95 -20.37 -6.80
C LYS A 73 -10.32 -20.31 -6.13
N LEU A 74 -10.94 -21.45 -5.84
CA LEU A 74 -12.23 -21.50 -5.16
C LEU A 74 -12.11 -20.97 -3.72
N VAL A 75 -11.06 -21.38 -3.00
CA VAL A 75 -10.78 -20.90 -1.64
C VAL A 75 -10.44 -19.40 -1.65
N GLU A 76 -9.56 -18.96 -2.56
CA GLU A 76 -9.23 -17.53 -2.70
C GLU A 76 -10.49 -16.70 -2.97
N GLY A 77 -11.36 -17.13 -3.90
CA GLY A 77 -12.62 -16.47 -4.20
C GLY A 77 -13.58 -16.42 -3.00
N ALA A 78 -13.63 -17.48 -2.19
CA ALA A 78 -14.45 -17.51 -0.98
C ALA A 78 -13.94 -16.54 0.09
N VAL A 79 -12.61 -16.47 0.29
CA VAL A 79 -12.00 -15.53 1.25
C VAL A 79 -12.18 -14.08 0.78
N LYS A 80 -11.93 -13.79 -0.51
CA LYS A 80 -12.20 -12.47 -1.09
C LYS A 80 -13.66 -12.07 -0.92
N GLY A 81 -14.59 -12.96 -1.27
CA GLY A 81 -16.03 -12.71 -1.11
C GLY A 81 -16.47 -12.50 0.35
N MET A 82 -15.80 -13.14 1.32
CA MET A 82 -16.05 -12.88 2.74
C MET A 82 -15.65 -11.46 3.13
N VAL A 83 -14.49 -11.00 2.66
CA VAL A 83 -14.00 -9.64 2.92
C VAL A 83 -14.84 -8.59 2.19
N ASP A 84 -15.18 -8.83 0.93
CA ASP A 84 -16.04 -7.96 0.12
C ASP A 84 -17.44 -7.80 0.76
N GLY A 85 -17.90 -8.80 1.51
CA GLY A 85 -19.14 -8.77 2.28
C GLY A 85 -19.22 -7.65 3.33
N ILE A 86 -18.09 -7.02 3.70
CA ILE A 86 -18.06 -5.83 4.56
C ILE A 86 -18.63 -4.60 3.85
N GLY A 87 -18.58 -4.55 2.51
CA GLY A 87 -19.03 -3.41 1.72
C GLY A 87 -18.11 -2.18 1.77
N ASP A 88 -16.94 -2.32 2.38
CA ASP A 88 -15.88 -1.30 2.39
C ASP A 88 -14.88 -1.59 1.26
N PRO A 89 -14.78 -0.76 0.21
CA PRO A 89 -13.86 -1.00 -0.91
C PRO A 89 -12.38 -0.90 -0.51
N TYR A 90 -12.06 -0.42 0.69
CA TYR A 90 -10.69 -0.32 1.19
C TYR A 90 -10.25 -1.51 2.04
N THR A 91 -11.20 -2.32 2.50
CA THR A 91 -10.93 -3.56 3.22
C THR A 91 -10.85 -4.70 2.21
N VAL A 92 -9.66 -5.27 2.00
CA VAL A 92 -9.41 -6.26 0.95
C VAL A 92 -8.48 -7.37 1.44
N PHE A 93 -8.80 -8.60 1.04
CA PHE A 93 -7.85 -9.72 1.09
C PHE A 93 -6.95 -9.67 -0.14
N MET A 94 -5.67 -9.87 0.08
CA MET A 94 -4.65 -9.89 -0.93
C MET A 94 -3.99 -11.26 -0.96
N ASN A 95 -4.01 -11.90 -2.12
CA ASN A 95 -3.18 -13.07 -2.35
C ASN A 95 -1.69 -12.69 -2.32
N LYS A 96 -0.83 -13.70 -2.42
CA LYS A 96 0.63 -13.50 -2.35
C LYS A 96 1.16 -12.42 -3.31
N LYS A 97 0.70 -12.41 -4.57
CA LYS A 97 1.18 -11.43 -5.56
C LYS A 97 0.72 -10.02 -5.19
N GLU A 98 -0.58 -9.86 -4.91
CA GLU A 98 -1.18 -8.57 -4.52
C GLU A 98 -0.53 -8.00 -3.26
N PHE A 99 -0.20 -8.86 -2.29
CA PHE A 99 0.45 -8.45 -1.06
C PHE A 99 1.92 -8.07 -1.28
N GLU A 100 2.68 -8.85 -2.06
CA GLU A 100 4.06 -8.52 -2.45
C GLU A 100 4.15 -7.17 -3.21
N ASP A 101 3.17 -6.90 -4.08
CA ASP A 101 3.07 -5.62 -4.80
C ASP A 101 2.74 -4.45 -3.85
N LEU A 102 1.83 -4.64 -2.88
CA LEU A 102 1.55 -3.64 -1.84
C LEU A 102 2.80 -3.34 -1.00
N LEU A 103 3.52 -4.36 -0.55
CA LEU A 103 4.73 -4.19 0.25
C LEU A 103 5.81 -3.43 -0.53
N THR A 104 5.99 -3.75 -1.82
CA THR A 104 6.92 -3.03 -2.70
C THR A 104 6.59 -1.54 -2.77
N HIS A 105 5.31 -1.21 -2.93
CA HIS A 105 4.86 0.18 -2.96
C HIS A 105 5.09 0.89 -1.61
N THR A 106 4.75 0.24 -0.50
CA THR A 106 4.92 0.80 0.85
C THR A 106 6.39 1.02 1.23
N GLN A 107 7.26 0.07 0.90
CA GLN A 107 8.69 0.16 1.16
C GLN A 107 9.41 1.14 0.23
N GLY A 108 8.76 1.58 -0.85
CA GLY A 108 9.36 2.42 -1.88
C GLY A 108 10.58 1.76 -2.55
N SER A 109 10.72 0.45 -2.41
CA SER A 109 11.88 -0.28 -2.90
C SER A 109 11.57 -1.74 -3.20
N TYR A 110 12.34 -2.32 -4.11
CA TYR A 110 12.27 -3.74 -4.44
C TYR A 110 13.63 -4.28 -4.86
N ALA A 111 13.82 -5.59 -4.77
CA ALA A 111 15.01 -6.23 -5.29
C ALA A 111 14.82 -6.61 -6.77
N GLY A 112 15.67 -6.10 -7.65
CA GLY A 112 15.56 -6.29 -9.10
C GLY A 112 16.72 -5.67 -9.87
N VAL A 113 16.47 -5.35 -11.15
CA VAL A 113 17.51 -4.86 -12.08
C VAL A 113 17.47 -3.36 -12.35
N GLY A 114 16.36 -2.68 -12.04
CA GLY A 114 16.21 -1.23 -12.18
C GLY A 114 15.91 -0.75 -13.60
N LEU A 115 14.77 -1.17 -14.16
CA LEU A 115 14.31 -0.75 -15.50
C LEU A 115 12.87 -0.24 -15.44
N TYR A 116 12.60 0.88 -16.12
CA TYR A 116 11.26 1.23 -16.57
C TYR A 116 11.00 0.56 -17.90
N VAL A 117 9.95 -0.25 -17.98
CA VAL A 117 9.56 -1.01 -19.18
C VAL A 117 8.10 -0.76 -19.51
N GLY A 118 7.76 -0.83 -20.79
CA GLY A 118 6.38 -0.70 -21.26
C GLY A 118 6.08 -1.67 -22.39
N ASN A 119 4.80 -1.92 -22.63
CA ASN A 119 4.37 -2.62 -23.83
C ASN A 119 4.23 -1.60 -24.97
N LYS A 120 5.02 -1.76 -26.03
CA LYS A 120 4.90 -0.98 -27.27
C LYS A 120 4.86 -1.95 -28.44
N ASP A 121 3.79 -1.89 -29.22
CA ASP A 121 3.57 -2.73 -30.41
C ASP A 121 3.74 -4.24 -30.13
N GLY A 122 3.26 -4.71 -28.97
CA GLY A 122 3.33 -6.12 -28.56
C GLY A 122 4.73 -6.56 -28.09
N LYS A 123 5.66 -5.63 -27.88
CA LYS A 123 7.02 -5.87 -27.40
C LYS A 123 7.25 -5.22 -26.04
N ILE A 124 8.10 -5.82 -25.22
CA ILE A 124 8.55 -5.20 -23.98
C ILE A 124 9.71 -4.26 -24.31
N VAL A 125 9.47 -2.95 -24.23
CA VAL A 125 10.46 -1.92 -24.56
C VAL A 125 10.95 -1.26 -23.27
N VAL A 126 12.26 -1.07 -23.16
CA VAL A 126 12.88 -0.28 -22.10
C VAL A 126 12.57 1.18 -22.35
N VAL A 127 11.79 1.78 -21.45
CA VAL A 127 11.53 3.22 -21.44
C VAL A 127 12.78 3.95 -20.98
N ALA A 128 13.34 3.54 -19.83
CA ALA A 128 14.61 4.05 -19.32
C ALA A 128 15.22 3.12 -18.27
N PRO A 129 16.56 2.97 -18.24
CA PRO A 129 17.25 2.42 -17.09
C PRO A 129 17.20 3.40 -15.91
N ILE A 130 17.09 2.87 -14.70
CA ILE A 130 17.18 3.68 -13.48
C ILE A 130 18.66 3.92 -13.17
N GLU A 131 19.07 5.18 -13.03
CA GLU A 131 20.46 5.55 -12.74
C GLU A 131 21.04 4.78 -11.54
N ASP A 132 22.33 4.45 -11.62
CA ASP A 132 23.10 3.69 -10.61
C ASP A 132 22.63 2.26 -10.30
N THR A 133 21.62 1.76 -11.00
CA THR A 133 21.13 0.37 -10.85
C THR A 133 21.91 -0.64 -11.71
N PRO A 134 21.76 -1.96 -11.47
CA PRO A 134 22.43 -2.99 -12.26
C PRO A 134 22.23 -2.85 -13.77
N ALA A 135 21.01 -2.57 -14.23
CA ALA A 135 20.71 -2.42 -15.65
C ALA A 135 21.38 -1.18 -16.26
N TYR A 136 21.41 -0.07 -15.53
CA TYR A 136 22.11 1.15 -15.95
C TYR A 136 23.61 0.92 -16.08
N LYS A 137 24.23 0.31 -15.05
CA LYS A 137 25.67 -0.02 -15.03
C LYS A 137 26.06 -1.02 -16.11
N ALA A 138 25.14 -1.91 -16.48
CA ALA A 138 25.35 -2.86 -17.58
C ALA A 138 25.24 -2.21 -18.98
N GLY A 139 24.76 -0.97 -19.08
CA GLY A 139 24.63 -0.25 -20.35
C GLY A 139 23.39 -0.63 -21.16
N ILE A 140 22.32 -1.04 -20.48
CA ILE A 140 20.98 -1.13 -21.08
C ILE A 140 20.48 0.30 -21.33
N LEU A 141 19.88 0.55 -22.49
CA LEU A 141 19.49 1.87 -22.97
C LEU A 141 17.98 1.95 -23.22
N SER A 142 17.44 3.17 -23.19
CA SER A 142 16.10 3.46 -23.70
C SER A 142 15.94 2.98 -25.14
N GLY A 143 14.81 2.35 -25.44
CA GLY A 143 14.51 1.76 -26.75
C GLY A 143 14.94 0.31 -26.93
N ASP A 144 15.72 -0.26 -26.00
CA ASP A 144 16.03 -1.69 -26.03
C ASP A 144 14.76 -2.54 -25.90
N ILE A 145 14.68 -3.63 -26.67
CA ILE A 145 13.55 -4.56 -26.61
C ILE A 145 13.95 -5.79 -25.81
N ILE A 146 13.29 -6.08 -24.70
CA ILE A 146 13.51 -7.32 -23.94
C ILE A 146 12.81 -8.46 -24.66
N ILE A 147 13.59 -9.46 -25.09
CA ILE A 147 13.08 -10.63 -25.82
C ILE A 147 13.13 -11.91 -24.98
N LYS A 148 14.05 -12.02 -24.01
CA LYS A 148 14.08 -13.14 -23.05
C LYS A 148 14.42 -12.70 -21.63
N VAL A 149 13.85 -13.41 -20.66
CA VAL A 149 14.25 -13.37 -19.25
C VAL A 149 14.52 -14.80 -18.79
N ASN A 150 15.73 -15.07 -18.28
CA ASN A 150 16.19 -16.42 -17.89
C ASN A 150 15.92 -17.47 -18.97
N ASP A 151 16.30 -17.14 -20.22
CA ASP A 151 16.14 -17.98 -21.41
C ASP A 151 14.69 -18.28 -21.84
N GLN A 152 13.68 -17.75 -21.14
CA GLN A 152 12.28 -17.81 -21.57
C GLN A 152 11.96 -16.60 -22.44
N ASP A 153 11.40 -16.87 -23.63
CA ASP A 153 10.86 -15.83 -24.50
C ASP A 153 9.73 -15.07 -23.81
N VAL A 154 9.72 -13.75 -23.98
CA VAL A 154 8.71 -12.86 -23.43
C VAL A 154 8.20 -11.91 -24.51
N SER A 155 6.92 -11.57 -24.41
CA SER A 155 6.24 -10.61 -25.29
C SER A 155 5.56 -9.51 -24.50
N GLY A 156 5.11 -8.44 -25.17
CA GLY A 156 4.41 -7.32 -24.52
C GLY A 156 3.16 -7.74 -23.74
N ASN A 157 2.49 -8.82 -24.14
CA ASN A 157 1.34 -9.40 -23.42
C ASN A 157 1.74 -10.09 -22.10
N GLU A 158 3.04 -10.36 -21.92
CA GLU A 158 3.61 -10.99 -20.73
C GLU A 158 4.42 -10.00 -19.88
N LEU A 159 4.19 -8.69 -20.03
CA LEU A 159 4.93 -7.65 -19.31
C LEU A 159 5.00 -7.90 -17.79
N ASP A 160 3.87 -8.24 -17.17
CA ASP A 160 3.79 -8.56 -15.75
C ASP A 160 4.65 -9.77 -15.38
N LYS A 161 4.58 -10.84 -16.17
CA LYS A 161 5.37 -12.04 -15.95
C LYS A 161 6.86 -11.73 -16.09
N ALA A 162 7.25 -11.02 -17.14
CA ALA A 162 8.64 -10.62 -17.37
C ALA A 162 9.17 -9.74 -16.24
N THR A 163 8.39 -8.75 -15.77
CA THR A 163 8.79 -7.89 -14.65
C THR A 163 8.91 -8.67 -13.34
N SER A 164 7.99 -9.62 -13.06
CA SER A 164 8.11 -10.54 -11.92
C SER A 164 9.37 -11.41 -12.01
N MET A 165 9.77 -11.87 -13.20
CA MET A 165 11.01 -12.64 -13.39
C MET A 165 12.28 -11.79 -13.26
N MET A 166 12.21 -10.51 -13.59
CA MET A 166 13.31 -9.55 -13.38
C MET A 166 13.51 -9.21 -11.91
N LYS A 167 12.43 -9.18 -11.13
CA LYS A 167 12.46 -9.11 -9.66
C LYS A 167 12.92 -10.44 -9.07
N GLY A 168 13.37 -10.42 -7.81
CA GLY A 168 13.83 -11.60 -7.10
C GLY A 168 14.77 -11.23 -5.94
N PRO A 169 15.19 -12.20 -5.12
CA PRO A 169 16.01 -11.90 -3.95
C PRO A 169 17.29 -11.15 -4.32
N GLU A 170 17.68 -10.19 -3.49
CA GLU A 170 18.91 -9.42 -3.67
C GLU A 170 20.15 -10.34 -3.75
N GLY A 171 21.12 -9.99 -4.59
CA GLY A 171 22.34 -10.77 -4.84
C GLY A 171 22.16 -11.95 -5.79
N THR A 172 20.93 -12.34 -6.13
CA THR A 172 20.69 -13.38 -7.14
C THR A 172 20.86 -12.84 -8.56
N LYS A 173 21.18 -13.72 -9.51
CA LYS A 173 21.37 -13.34 -10.92
C LYS A 173 20.10 -13.50 -11.75
N VAL A 174 20.00 -12.69 -12.80
CA VAL A 174 19.00 -12.80 -13.87
C VAL A 174 19.67 -12.57 -15.21
N LYS A 175 19.30 -13.38 -16.20
CA LYS A 175 19.78 -13.23 -17.58
C LYS A 175 18.73 -12.49 -18.39
N LEU A 176 19.09 -11.36 -18.96
CA LEU A 176 18.27 -10.62 -19.93
C LEU A 176 18.86 -10.77 -21.31
N THR A 177 18.03 -11.16 -22.27
CA THR A 177 18.35 -11.04 -23.69
C THR A 177 17.53 -9.90 -24.25
N ILE A 178 18.22 -8.92 -24.83
CA ILE A 178 17.58 -7.78 -25.50
C ILE A 178 17.91 -7.78 -26.99
N TYR A 179 17.08 -7.08 -27.76
CA TYR A 179 17.40 -6.63 -29.10
C TYR A 179 17.57 -5.11 -29.09
N ARG A 180 18.71 -4.64 -29.61
CA ARG A 180 19.01 -3.21 -29.77
C ARG A 180 19.14 -2.88 -31.25
N GLU A 181 18.41 -1.87 -31.69
CA GLU A 181 18.49 -1.39 -33.07
C GLU A 181 19.94 -1.05 -33.45
N GLY A 182 20.37 -1.50 -34.63
CA GLY A 182 21.74 -1.33 -35.13
C GLY A 182 22.82 -2.21 -34.48
N LYS A 183 22.56 -2.85 -33.32
CA LYS A 183 23.50 -3.80 -32.67
C LYS A 183 23.05 -5.25 -32.67
N GLY A 184 21.75 -5.52 -32.84
CA GLY A 184 21.18 -6.86 -32.79
C GLY A 184 20.99 -7.36 -31.35
N THR A 185 21.10 -8.67 -31.17
CA THR A 185 20.80 -9.33 -29.88
C THR A 185 21.98 -9.24 -28.92
N ILE A 186 21.73 -8.80 -27.68
CA ILE A 186 22.73 -8.64 -26.62
C ILE A 186 22.26 -9.39 -25.37
N ASN A 187 23.16 -10.13 -24.72
CA ASN A 187 22.88 -10.82 -23.47
C ASN A 187 23.53 -10.07 -22.30
N PHE A 188 22.76 -9.87 -21.24
CA PHE A 188 23.21 -9.32 -19.97
C PHE A 188 22.98 -10.33 -18.86
N GLU A 189 24.01 -10.59 -18.06
CA GLU A 189 23.85 -11.24 -16.77
C GLU A 189 23.90 -10.16 -15.69
N LEU A 190 22.77 -9.95 -15.01
CA LEU A 190 22.60 -8.88 -14.03
C LEU A 190 22.46 -9.49 -12.64
N THR A 191 23.16 -8.91 -11.67
CA THR A 191 22.94 -9.20 -10.25
C THR A 191 21.84 -8.29 -9.73
N ARG A 192 20.78 -8.86 -9.16
CA ARG A 192 19.69 -8.09 -8.55
C ARG A 192 20.21 -7.30 -7.35
N ALA A 193 19.78 -6.05 -7.25
CA ALA A 193 20.11 -5.16 -6.14
C ALA A 193 18.83 -4.52 -5.61
N LYS A 194 18.87 -3.95 -4.40
CA LYS A 194 17.81 -3.07 -3.91
C LYS A 194 17.69 -1.83 -4.81
N ILE A 195 16.51 -1.64 -5.39
CA ILE A 195 16.14 -0.51 -6.23
C ILE A 195 15.25 0.41 -5.41
N ILE A 196 15.64 1.68 -5.27
CA ILE A 196 14.86 2.70 -4.57
C ILE A 196 14.03 3.49 -5.59
N ILE A 197 12.72 3.55 -5.36
CA ILE A 197 11.79 4.35 -6.15
C ILE A 197 11.84 5.77 -5.61
N LYS A 198 12.09 6.76 -6.49
CA LYS A 198 12.15 8.18 -6.08
C LYS A 198 10.73 8.71 -5.87
N SER A 199 10.29 8.80 -4.62
CA SER A 199 9.00 9.40 -4.22
C SER A 199 8.99 10.92 -4.21
N VAL A 200 10.18 11.54 -4.14
CA VAL A 200 10.35 13.00 -4.09
C VAL A 200 11.17 13.49 -5.29
N LYS A 201 10.65 14.50 -5.98
CA LYS A 201 11.40 15.30 -6.96
C LYS A 201 11.48 16.73 -6.44
N SER A 202 12.62 17.39 -6.63
CA SER A 202 12.79 18.78 -6.21
C SER A 202 13.56 19.60 -7.24
N ASP A 203 13.23 20.88 -7.31
CA ASP A 203 13.85 21.84 -8.22
C ASP A 203 13.77 23.27 -7.67
N VAL A 204 14.62 24.16 -8.19
CA VAL A 204 14.45 25.61 -8.03
C VAL A 204 13.86 26.15 -9.33
N ILE A 205 12.65 26.68 -9.23
CA ILE A 205 11.95 27.26 -10.36
C ILE A 205 12.10 28.78 -10.36
N GLU A 206 11.44 29.43 -11.32
CA GLU A 206 11.52 30.88 -11.51
C GLU A 206 11.31 31.67 -10.20
N ASN A 207 12.04 32.77 -10.05
CA ASN A 207 12.00 33.66 -8.88
C ASN A 207 12.56 33.07 -7.58
N ASN A 208 13.45 32.07 -7.69
CA ASN A 208 14.06 31.36 -6.56
C ASN A 208 13.00 30.71 -5.65
N ILE A 209 11.98 30.12 -6.26
CA ILE A 209 10.95 29.36 -5.56
C ILE A 209 11.37 27.89 -5.56
N GLY A 210 11.33 27.27 -4.38
CA GLY A 210 11.52 25.82 -4.28
C GLY A 210 10.26 25.09 -4.73
N TYR A 211 10.43 24.03 -5.49
CA TYR A 211 9.37 23.11 -5.88
C TYR A 211 9.73 21.71 -5.37
N ILE A 212 8.81 21.08 -4.66
CA ILE A 212 8.92 19.68 -4.23
C ILE A 212 7.67 18.94 -4.66
N ARG A 213 7.81 17.91 -5.49
CA ARG A 213 6.73 16.98 -5.82
C ARG A 213 6.86 15.71 -5.01
N ILE A 214 5.78 15.32 -4.34
CA ILE A 214 5.68 14.05 -3.61
C ILE A 214 4.69 13.16 -4.37
N THR A 215 5.16 12.05 -4.93
CA THR A 215 4.31 11.15 -5.73
C THR A 215 3.59 10.08 -4.89
N THR A 216 4.14 9.75 -3.72
CA THR A 216 3.61 8.78 -2.75
C THR A 216 4.26 9.00 -1.39
N PHE A 217 3.68 8.45 -0.32
CA PHE A 217 4.30 8.44 1.02
C PHE A 217 4.78 7.02 1.37
N ASP A 218 5.93 6.63 0.82
CA ASP A 218 6.63 5.39 1.16
C ASP A 218 7.63 5.57 2.32
N GLU A 219 8.23 4.47 2.79
CA GLU A 219 9.18 4.45 3.93
C GLU A 219 10.37 5.43 3.80
N ASN A 220 10.74 5.85 2.59
CA ASN A 220 11.90 6.72 2.33
C ASN A 220 11.49 8.19 2.11
N THR A 221 10.18 8.48 2.07
CA THR A 221 9.67 9.77 1.57
C THR A 221 10.03 10.93 2.50
N SER A 222 9.92 10.77 3.82
CA SER A 222 10.22 11.86 4.76
C SER A 222 11.71 12.24 4.74
N GLU A 223 12.59 11.25 4.61
CA GLU A 223 14.03 11.50 4.49
C GLU A 223 14.36 12.20 3.17
N ALA A 224 13.81 11.72 2.05
CA ALA A 224 13.99 12.34 0.75
C ALA A 224 13.44 13.78 0.71
N PHE A 225 12.30 14.03 1.36
CA PHE A 225 11.71 15.36 1.51
C PHE A 225 12.62 16.29 2.32
N ASN A 226 13.11 15.84 3.48
CA ASN A 226 13.99 16.65 4.32
C ASN A 226 15.28 17.03 3.61
N ASN A 227 15.92 16.06 2.93
CA ASN A 227 17.13 16.31 2.13
C ASN A 227 16.87 17.32 1.00
N ALA A 228 15.73 17.20 0.31
CA ALA A 228 15.33 18.13 -0.73
C ALA A 228 15.07 19.54 -0.16
N LEU A 229 14.32 19.64 0.94
CA LEU A 229 13.98 20.89 1.60
C LEU A 229 15.24 21.60 2.11
N ASP A 230 16.13 20.90 2.81
CA ASP A 230 17.36 21.49 3.34
C ASP A 230 18.26 22.00 2.20
N LYS A 231 18.37 21.26 1.09
CA LYS A 231 19.08 21.71 -0.11
C LYS A 231 18.48 23.00 -0.68
N LEU A 232 17.15 23.08 -0.80
CA LEU A 232 16.46 24.26 -1.31
C LEU A 232 16.60 25.46 -0.36
N LEU A 233 16.46 25.25 0.95
CA LEU A 233 16.65 26.29 1.96
C LEU A 233 18.09 26.85 1.94
N ASN A 234 19.09 25.98 1.77
CA ASN A 234 20.49 26.40 1.62
C ASN A 234 20.74 27.20 0.33
N GLN A 235 19.89 27.06 -0.69
CA GLN A 235 19.91 27.87 -1.91
C GLN A 235 19.14 29.20 -1.74
N GLY A 236 18.60 29.47 -0.55
CA GLY A 236 17.95 30.74 -0.21
C GLY A 236 16.59 30.94 -0.88
N ILE A 237 15.84 29.85 -1.11
CA ILE A 237 14.51 29.96 -1.72
C ILE A 237 13.60 30.94 -0.98
N LYS A 238 12.76 31.67 -1.71
CA LYS A 238 11.87 32.70 -1.16
C LYS A 238 10.44 32.22 -0.89
N GLY A 239 10.15 30.98 -1.24
CA GLY A 239 8.84 30.34 -1.10
C GLY A 239 8.94 28.88 -1.53
N LEU A 240 8.00 28.07 -1.07
CA LEU A 240 7.95 26.64 -1.35
C LEU A 240 6.59 26.26 -1.95
N ILE A 241 6.63 25.51 -3.05
CA ILE A 241 5.48 24.79 -3.59
C ILE A 241 5.68 23.31 -3.27
N ILE A 242 4.71 22.69 -2.60
CA ILE A 242 4.63 21.24 -2.46
C ILE A 242 3.50 20.73 -3.35
N ASP A 243 3.82 19.86 -4.29
CA ASP A 243 2.89 19.30 -5.27
C ASP A 243 2.48 17.88 -4.88
N LEU A 244 1.20 17.73 -4.53
CA LEU A 244 0.54 16.48 -4.13
C LEU A 244 -0.46 15.99 -5.20
N ARG A 245 -0.46 16.60 -6.39
CA ARG A 245 -1.37 16.22 -7.49
C ARG A 245 -1.08 14.78 -7.94
N GLY A 246 -2.14 13.98 -8.02
CA GLY A 246 -2.10 12.55 -8.34
C GLY A 246 -1.50 11.66 -7.24
N ASN A 247 -1.23 12.17 -6.04
CA ASN A 247 -0.64 11.38 -4.95
C ASN A 247 -1.74 10.67 -4.12
N PRO A 248 -1.86 9.33 -4.21
CA PRO A 248 -2.91 8.57 -3.53
C PRO A 248 -2.69 8.41 -2.01
N GLY A 249 -1.63 9.01 -1.46
CA GLY A 249 -1.24 8.94 -0.07
C GLY A 249 -0.14 7.90 0.18
N GLY A 250 -0.25 7.19 1.30
CA GLY A 250 0.74 6.22 1.75
C GLY A 250 0.79 6.16 3.26
N LEU A 251 1.97 5.97 3.83
CA LEU A 251 2.21 5.81 5.26
C LEU A 251 1.93 7.09 6.03
N LEU A 252 1.10 6.96 7.07
CA LEU A 252 0.76 8.04 8.00
C LEU A 252 1.99 8.65 8.66
N ASP A 253 2.90 7.80 9.15
CA ASP A 253 4.14 8.21 9.81
C ASP A 253 5.00 9.14 8.95
N GLN A 254 5.12 8.83 7.66
CA GLN A 254 5.90 9.60 6.69
C GLN A 254 5.28 10.97 6.45
N CYS A 255 3.95 11.01 6.32
CA CYS A 255 3.20 12.25 6.23
C CYS A 255 3.36 13.11 7.49
N THR A 256 3.24 12.52 8.69
CA THR A 256 3.34 13.28 9.94
C THR A 256 4.73 13.84 10.17
N LYS A 257 5.79 13.13 9.77
CA LYS A 257 7.17 13.64 9.81
C LYS A 257 7.39 14.83 8.86
N ILE A 258 6.79 14.79 7.67
CA ILE A 258 6.83 15.91 6.71
C ILE A 258 6.04 17.11 7.24
N ALA A 259 4.86 16.87 7.80
CA ALA A 259 4.03 17.89 8.43
C ALA A 259 4.73 18.56 9.62
N ASP A 260 5.38 17.77 10.47
CA ASP A 260 6.16 18.23 11.62
C ASP A 260 7.25 19.24 11.20
N ARG A 261 7.90 18.99 10.06
CA ARG A 261 8.94 19.88 9.52
C ARG A 261 8.41 21.25 9.08
N ILE A 262 7.11 21.41 8.82
CA ILE A 262 6.56 22.62 8.17
C ILE A 262 5.54 23.41 8.99
N LEU A 263 4.81 22.79 9.93
CA LEU A 263 3.59 23.38 10.51
C LEU A 263 3.81 24.25 11.75
N GLY A 264 4.72 23.87 12.64
CA GLY A 264 4.82 24.42 14.00
C GLY A 264 3.92 23.69 15.00
N GLU A 265 3.95 24.11 16.27
CA GLU A 265 3.41 23.30 17.38
C GLU A 265 1.90 23.09 17.30
N GLY A 266 1.46 21.83 17.37
CA GLY A 266 0.04 21.48 17.44
C GLY A 266 -0.27 20.06 16.97
N THR A 267 -1.55 19.69 16.94
CA THR A 267 -1.99 18.38 16.43
C THR A 267 -2.04 18.40 14.91
N ILE A 268 -1.33 17.49 14.24
CA ILE A 268 -1.34 17.32 12.78
C ILE A 268 -2.62 16.61 12.33
N VAL A 269 -2.95 15.52 13.02
CA VAL A 269 -4.08 14.64 12.72
C VAL A 269 -4.40 13.80 13.95
N TYR A 270 -5.65 13.37 14.09
CA TYR A 270 -6.01 12.37 15.07
C TYR A 270 -6.96 11.34 14.48
N THR A 271 -7.01 10.16 15.09
CA THR A 271 -7.86 9.04 14.67
C THR A 271 -8.83 8.64 15.77
N ILE A 272 -9.94 8.02 15.38
CA ILE A 272 -10.90 7.39 16.28
C ILE A 272 -11.20 5.98 15.74
N ASP A 273 -10.92 4.97 16.55
CA ASP A 273 -11.16 3.57 16.21
C ASP A 273 -12.61 3.12 16.54
N ASN A 274 -12.91 1.84 16.28
CA ASN A 274 -14.23 1.26 16.54
C ASN A 274 -14.57 1.10 18.05
N GLN A 275 -13.62 1.32 18.95
CA GLN A 275 -13.81 1.35 20.40
C GLN A 275 -13.92 2.78 20.94
N GLY A 276 -13.81 3.79 20.06
CA GLY A 276 -13.81 5.20 20.44
C GLY A 276 -12.48 5.68 21.01
N LYS A 277 -11.40 4.89 20.90
CA LYS A 277 -10.06 5.30 21.33
C LYS A 277 -9.54 6.35 20.36
N ARG A 278 -9.06 7.47 20.91
CA ARG A 278 -8.42 8.55 20.18
C ARG A 278 -6.90 8.43 20.23
N GLU A 279 -6.25 8.55 19.08
CA GLU A 279 -4.80 8.64 18.94
C GLU A 279 -4.44 9.91 18.16
N GLU A 280 -3.38 10.60 18.56
CA GLU A 280 -2.99 11.89 17.98
C GLU A 280 -1.54 11.89 17.53
N TRP A 281 -1.29 12.53 16.40
CA TRP A 281 0.05 12.85 15.90
C TRP A 281 0.24 14.36 15.99
N LYS A 282 1.35 14.79 16.58
CA LYS A 282 1.63 16.19 16.90
C LYS A 282 2.90 16.66 16.21
N SER A 283 2.93 17.94 15.89
CA SER A 283 4.08 18.68 15.41
C SER A 283 4.75 19.41 16.58
N ASP A 284 6.07 19.51 16.55
CA ASP A 284 6.88 20.32 17.46
C ASP A 284 6.89 21.80 17.06
N SER A 285 7.71 22.62 17.74
CA SER A 285 7.76 24.06 17.51
C SER A 285 8.50 24.48 16.23
N ASN A 286 9.16 23.55 15.52
CA ASN A 286 9.81 23.84 14.25
C ASN A 286 8.77 24.19 13.19
N LYS A 287 9.07 25.23 12.42
CA LYS A 287 8.17 25.72 11.38
C LYS A 287 8.94 26.17 10.15
N LEU A 288 8.34 25.97 8.99
CA LEU A 288 8.87 26.52 7.75
C LEU A 288 8.75 28.06 7.75
N ASN A 289 9.87 28.74 7.54
CA ASN A 289 9.97 30.21 7.61
C ASN A 289 9.80 30.91 6.25
N VAL A 290 9.44 30.17 5.19
CA VAL A 290 9.13 30.73 3.87
C VAL A 290 7.65 30.50 3.53
N PRO A 291 7.01 31.38 2.74
CA PRO A 291 5.64 31.17 2.28
C PRO A 291 5.46 29.81 1.60
N LEU A 292 4.34 29.13 1.89
CA LEU A 292 4.01 27.79 1.39
C LEU A 292 2.76 27.82 0.50
N VAL A 293 2.82 27.07 -0.60
CA VAL A 293 1.65 26.67 -1.41
C VAL A 293 1.61 25.15 -1.55
N LEU A 294 0.42 24.56 -1.42
CA LEU A 294 0.15 23.18 -1.81
C LEU A 294 -0.60 23.14 -3.14
N LEU A 295 -0.20 22.24 -4.03
CA LEU A 295 -0.98 21.87 -5.22
C LEU A 295 -1.66 20.52 -4.97
N VAL A 296 -2.97 20.45 -5.21
CA VAL A 296 -3.78 19.25 -4.98
C VAL A 296 -4.78 19.03 -6.11
N ASP A 297 -5.23 17.79 -6.28
CA ASP A 297 -6.28 17.43 -7.22
C ASP A 297 -7.14 16.26 -6.72
N GLY A 298 -8.06 15.77 -7.55
CA GLY A 298 -8.90 14.61 -7.22
C GLY A 298 -8.13 13.30 -7.03
N GLY A 299 -6.85 13.23 -7.40
CA GLY A 299 -5.95 12.11 -7.13
C GLY A 299 -5.21 12.24 -5.80
N SER A 300 -5.20 13.44 -5.18
CA SER A 300 -4.68 13.64 -3.82
C SER A 300 -5.59 12.94 -2.80
N ALA A 301 -5.10 11.88 -2.15
CA ALA A 301 -5.89 11.07 -1.22
C ALA A 301 -5.14 10.72 0.08
N SER A 302 -5.88 10.37 1.14
CA SER A 302 -5.34 9.79 2.37
C SER A 302 -4.25 10.67 3.02
N ALA A 303 -3.00 10.20 3.15
CA ALA A 303 -1.87 10.98 3.66
C ALA A 303 -1.70 12.36 2.99
N SER A 304 -1.94 12.47 1.67
CA SER A 304 -1.93 13.75 0.98
C SER A 304 -2.98 14.72 1.55
N GLU A 305 -4.15 14.20 1.90
CA GLU A 305 -5.24 14.97 2.48
C GLU A 305 -5.00 15.29 3.96
N ILE A 306 -4.29 14.41 4.69
CA ILE A 306 -3.83 14.71 6.05
C ILE A 306 -2.89 15.92 6.03
N LEU A 307 -1.86 15.91 5.17
CA LEU A 307 -0.94 17.03 5.03
C LEU A 307 -1.68 18.31 4.58
N THR A 308 -2.60 18.17 3.63
CA THR A 308 -3.40 19.29 3.12
C THR A 308 -4.29 19.89 4.21
N GLY A 309 -5.01 19.06 4.96
CA GLY A 309 -5.89 19.48 6.05
C GLY A 309 -5.12 20.11 7.20
N ALA A 310 -3.93 19.59 7.51
CA ALA A 310 -3.06 20.18 8.52
C ALA A 310 -2.54 21.55 8.08
N VAL A 311 -2.04 21.70 6.85
CA VAL A 311 -1.59 23.00 6.31
C VAL A 311 -2.74 24.03 6.28
N ARG A 312 -3.95 23.60 5.91
CA ARG A 312 -5.16 24.42 5.94
C ARG A 312 -5.46 24.92 7.35
N ASP A 313 -5.56 24.00 8.30
CA ASP A 313 -6.05 24.29 9.65
C ASP A 313 -5.02 25.08 10.48
N PHE A 314 -3.73 24.88 10.23
CA PHE A 314 -2.65 25.71 10.80
C PHE A 314 -2.51 27.07 10.11
N LYS A 315 -3.21 27.30 8.99
CA LYS A 315 -3.03 28.47 8.11
C LYS A 315 -1.56 28.61 7.66
N ALA A 316 -0.86 27.48 7.48
CA ALA A 316 0.56 27.44 7.16
C ALA A 316 0.83 27.79 5.68
N GLY A 317 -0.15 27.60 4.79
CA GLY A 317 0.01 27.83 3.35
C GLY A 317 -1.30 28.00 2.60
N VAL A 318 -1.21 28.29 1.30
CA VAL A 318 -2.37 28.38 0.40
C VAL A 318 -2.50 27.09 -0.40
N ILE A 319 -3.73 26.60 -0.60
CA ILE A 319 -4.00 25.35 -1.32
C ILE A 319 -4.63 25.74 -2.65
N ILE A 320 -4.09 25.22 -3.75
CA ILE A 320 -4.52 25.54 -5.12
C ILE A 320 -4.78 24.23 -5.87
N GLY A 321 -5.83 24.19 -6.69
CA GLY A 321 -6.10 23.07 -7.58
C GLY A 321 -7.57 22.69 -7.58
N THR A 322 -7.89 21.40 -7.43
CA THR A 322 -9.27 20.92 -7.32
C THR A 322 -9.50 20.20 -5.99
N ARG A 323 -10.76 19.93 -5.66
CA ARG A 323 -11.13 19.13 -4.48
C ARG A 323 -10.38 17.80 -4.46
N THR A 324 -9.89 17.41 -3.28
CA THR A 324 -9.22 16.13 -3.06
C THR A 324 -10.18 14.94 -3.03
N PHE A 325 -9.65 13.72 -3.01
CA PHE A 325 -10.41 12.49 -3.19
C PHE A 325 -11.47 12.21 -2.09
N GLY A 326 -11.17 12.51 -0.83
CA GLY A 326 -12.07 12.27 0.32
C GLY A 326 -11.91 10.92 0.99
N LYS A 327 -10.68 10.42 1.16
CA LYS A 327 -10.41 9.18 1.90
C LYS A 327 -9.97 9.49 3.33
N GLY A 328 -10.94 9.55 4.24
CA GLY A 328 -10.80 9.79 5.69
C GLY A 328 -10.64 8.53 6.54
N LEU A 329 -10.08 7.44 5.99
CA LEU A 329 -10.01 6.13 6.63
C LEU A 329 -8.56 5.68 6.83
N VAL A 330 -8.28 5.07 7.98
CA VAL A 330 -7.00 4.42 8.28
C VAL A 330 -7.13 2.93 8.01
N GLN A 331 -6.17 2.38 7.27
CA GLN A 331 -6.07 0.94 7.05
C GLN A 331 -4.87 0.38 7.81
N ASP A 332 -5.08 -0.77 8.44
CA ASP A 332 -4.00 -1.62 8.92
C ASP A 332 -3.69 -2.69 7.88
N ILE A 333 -2.42 -3.08 7.79
CA ILE A 333 -1.94 -4.10 6.87
C ILE A 333 -1.47 -5.29 7.71
N ILE A 334 -2.26 -6.36 7.71
CA ILE A 334 -2.05 -7.54 8.53
C ILE A 334 -1.47 -8.65 7.64
N PRO A 335 -0.18 -9.03 7.83
CA PRO A 335 0.38 -10.18 7.15
C PRO A 335 -0.32 -11.46 7.59
N LEU A 336 -0.63 -12.32 6.63
CA LEU A 336 -1.23 -13.64 6.85
C LEU A 336 -0.23 -14.74 6.50
N PRO A 337 -0.50 -16.01 6.89
CA PRO A 337 0.27 -17.15 6.40
C PRO A 337 0.38 -17.17 4.86
N ASN A 338 1.34 -17.92 4.32
CA ASN A 338 1.57 -18.06 2.87
C ASN A 338 1.96 -16.77 2.12
N LYS A 339 2.40 -15.73 2.84
CA LYS A 339 2.74 -14.39 2.29
C LYS A 339 1.53 -13.67 1.70
N GLU A 340 0.35 -13.93 2.22
CA GLU A 340 -0.88 -13.21 1.90
C GLU A 340 -1.05 -12.04 2.87
N GLY A 341 -2.06 -11.19 2.66
CA GLY A 341 -2.33 -10.10 3.58
C GLY A 341 -3.79 -9.67 3.61
N LEU A 342 -4.19 -9.10 4.73
CA LEU A 342 -5.46 -8.41 4.89
C LEU A 342 -5.19 -6.94 5.10
N LYS A 343 -5.72 -6.09 4.22
CA LYS A 343 -5.79 -4.65 4.46
C LYS A 343 -7.16 -4.36 5.03
N VAL A 344 -7.24 -3.81 6.24
CA VAL A 344 -8.51 -3.62 6.95
C VAL A 344 -8.65 -2.20 7.46
N THR A 345 -9.83 -1.60 7.24
CA THR A 345 -10.14 -0.28 7.80
C THR A 345 -10.38 -0.38 9.29
N ILE A 346 -9.54 0.30 10.08
CA ILE A 346 -9.55 0.22 11.56
C ILE A 346 -10.02 1.51 12.25
N ALA A 347 -9.90 2.66 11.58
CA ALA A 347 -10.23 3.95 12.18
C ALA A 347 -10.63 4.99 11.13
N ARG A 348 -11.23 6.08 11.60
CA ARG A 348 -11.38 7.33 10.84
C ARG A 348 -10.33 8.31 11.32
N TYR A 349 -9.80 9.13 10.42
CA TYR A 349 -8.98 10.26 10.82
C TYR A 349 -9.72 11.59 10.65
N TYR A 350 -9.23 12.58 11.37
CA TYR A 350 -9.81 13.90 11.49
C TYR A 350 -8.70 14.94 11.39
N THR A 351 -8.98 16.04 10.70
CA THR A 351 -8.07 17.19 10.61
C THR A 351 -7.94 17.89 11.96
N PRO A 352 -6.98 18.82 12.14
CA PRO A 352 -6.81 19.54 13.41
C PRO A 352 -8.07 20.28 13.90
N SER A 353 -8.89 20.79 12.99
CA SER A 353 -10.18 21.43 13.30
C SER A 353 -11.30 20.44 13.66
N GLY A 354 -11.05 19.13 13.55
CA GLY A 354 -11.98 18.06 13.87
C GLY A 354 -12.90 17.63 12.72
N GLU A 355 -12.56 18.00 11.48
CA GLU A 355 -13.31 17.58 10.30
C GLU A 355 -12.97 16.12 9.91
N CYS A 356 -13.98 15.28 9.73
CA CYS A 356 -13.82 13.99 9.04
C CYS A 356 -14.08 14.17 7.54
N ILE A 357 -13.05 13.97 6.73
CA ILE A 357 -13.10 14.22 5.28
C ILE A 357 -13.60 13.03 4.44
N GLN A 358 -13.98 11.92 5.08
CA GLN A 358 -14.44 10.72 4.40
C GLN A 358 -15.66 11.00 3.51
N GLY A 359 -15.53 10.72 2.22
CA GLY A 359 -16.55 10.97 1.19
C GLY A 359 -16.73 12.45 0.83
N LYS A 360 -15.92 13.36 1.38
CA LYS A 360 -16.03 14.81 1.17
C LYS A 360 -14.84 15.40 0.44
N GLY A 361 -13.63 14.97 0.82
CA GLY A 361 -12.39 15.62 0.38
C GLY A 361 -12.18 16.97 1.06
N ILE A 362 -11.13 17.65 0.64
CA ILE A 362 -10.73 18.98 1.08
C ILE A 362 -10.81 19.92 -0.12
N GLU A 363 -11.53 21.02 0.06
CA GLU A 363 -11.58 22.09 -0.94
C GLU A 363 -10.31 22.96 -0.89
N PRO A 364 -9.71 23.29 -2.04
CA PRO A 364 -8.59 24.22 -2.08
C PRO A 364 -9.07 25.65 -1.80
N HIS A 365 -8.16 26.49 -1.33
CA HIS A 365 -8.42 27.93 -1.15
C HIS A 365 -8.65 28.63 -2.50
N ILE A 366 -7.96 28.17 -3.55
CA ILE A 366 -8.11 28.65 -4.92
C ILE A 366 -8.44 27.46 -5.81
N VAL A 367 -9.69 27.37 -6.26
CA VAL A 367 -10.12 26.37 -7.23
C VAL A 367 -9.60 26.78 -8.61
N LEU A 368 -8.77 25.93 -9.21
CA LEU A 368 -8.20 26.11 -10.54
C LEU A 368 -7.96 24.73 -11.14
N ASP A 369 -8.73 24.34 -12.14
CA ASP A 369 -8.54 23.07 -12.85
C ASP A 369 -7.67 23.27 -14.09
N LEU A 370 -6.92 22.23 -14.49
CA LEU A 370 -6.21 22.24 -15.75
C LEU A 370 -7.21 22.15 -16.92
N PRO A 371 -6.95 22.81 -18.06
CA PRO A 371 -7.74 22.59 -19.28
C PRO A 371 -7.67 21.12 -19.71
N GLU A 372 -8.75 20.56 -20.28
CA GLU A 372 -8.80 19.15 -20.71
C GLU A 372 -7.62 18.74 -21.60
N LYS A 373 -7.22 19.62 -22.54
CA LYS A 373 -6.06 19.42 -23.43
C LYS A 373 -4.71 19.25 -22.70
N ASP A 374 -4.65 19.68 -21.44
CA ASP A 374 -3.43 19.74 -20.63
C ASP A 374 -3.42 18.64 -19.54
N LYS A 375 -4.54 17.94 -19.30
CA LYS A 375 -4.66 16.91 -18.24
C LYS A 375 -3.87 15.62 -18.52
N GLU A 376 -3.69 15.26 -19.78
CA GLU A 376 -3.06 14.00 -20.19
C GLU A 376 -1.61 14.15 -20.69
N ARG A 377 -1.04 15.36 -20.58
CA ARG A 377 0.34 15.63 -21.01
C ARG A 377 1.22 16.10 -19.86
N GLU A 378 2.51 15.84 -19.96
CA GLU A 378 3.49 16.42 -19.04
C GLU A 378 3.69 17.90 -19.38
N LEU A 379 3.33 18.79 -18.45
CA LEU A 379 3.47 20.23 -18.58
C LEU A 379 4.82 20.67 -18.02
N SER A 380 5.52 21.55 -18.73
CA SER A 380 6.61 22.29 -18.11
C SER A 380 6.09 23.24 -17.03
N TYR A 381 6.94 23.63 -16.09
CA TYR A 381 6.55 24.58 -15.04
C TYR A 381 5.95 25.90 -15.58
N LYS A 382 6.37 26.32 -16.78
CA LYS A 382 5.87 27.55 -17.43
C LYS A 382 4.50 27.38 -18.09
N GLU A 383 4.17 26.17 -18.54
CA GLU A 383 2.87 25.87 -19.16
C GLU A 383 1.80 25.54 -18.11
N ASP A 384 2.21 25.04 -16.95
CA ASP A 384 1.30 24.64 -15.89
C ASP A 384 0.69 25.86 -15.18
N ILE A 385 -0.57 26.15 -15.48
CA ILE A 385 -1.29 27.30 -14.93
C ILE A 385 -1.47 27.24 -13.41
N GLN A 386 -1.49 26.05 -12.80
CA GLN A 386 -1.59 25.90 -11.34
C GLN A 386 -0.25 26.25 -10.68
N ILE A 387 0.87 25.84 -11.27
CA ILE A 387 2.21 26.25 -10.83
C ILE A 387 2.40 27.76 -11.01
N GLN A 388 1.99 28.32 -12.16
CA GLN A 388 2.06 29.77 -12.38
C GLN A 388 1.22 30.54 -11.35
N LYS A 389 0.03 30.04 -11.02
CA LYS A 389 -0.80 30.65 -9.97
C LYS A 389 -0.14 30.54 -8.59
N ALA A 390 0.51 29.43 -8.27
CA ALA A 390 1.26 29.27 -7.03
C ALA A 390 2.43 30.27 -6.93
N ILE A 391 3.17 30.48 -8.02
CA ILE A 391 4.24 31.50 -8.09
C ILE A 391 3.68 32.90 -7.82
N GLU A 392 2.55 33.26 -8.43
CA GLU A 392 1.87 34.54 -8.20
C GLU A 392 1.51 34.74 -6.72
N VAL A 393 0.90 33.72 -6.10
CA VAL A 393 0.50 33.74 -4.68
C VAL A 393 1.69 33.85 -3.73
N LEU A 394 2.80 33.18 -4.04
CA LEU A 394 4.02 33.27 -3.23
C LEU A 394 4.65 34.66 -3.34
N ARG A 395 4.62 35.28 -4.52
CA ARG A 395 5.16 36.63 -4.75
C ARG A 395 4.36 37.71 -4.01
N SER A 396 3.05 37.56 -3.86
CA SER A 396 2.24 38.53 -3.12
C SER A 396 2.46 38.49 -1.60
N LYS A 397 3.25 37.52 -1.10
CA LYS A 397 3.56 37.32 0.33
C LYS A 397 5.00 37.70 0.68
N GLN A 398 5.79 38.19 -0.29
CA GLN A 398 7.18 38.62 -0.12
C GLN A 398 7.29 40.10 0.28
#